data_AF-U4KPV4-F1
#
_entry.id   AF-U4KPV4-F1
#
_cell.length_a   1.000
_cell.length_b   1.000
_cell.length_c   1.000
_cell.angle_alpha   90.00
_cell.angle_beta   90.00
_cell.angle_gamma   90.00
#
_symmetry.space_group_name_H-M   'P 1'
#
loop_
_entity.id
_entity.type
_entity.pdbx_description
1 polymer ?
#
loop_
_entity_poly.entity_id
_entity_poly.type
_entity_poly.pdbx_seq_one_letter_code
_entity_poly.pdbx_strand_id
1 'polypeptide(L)'
;MNDKKIELLKKLKELSERGVGGEKENATKMLTRLQRKYDVSDIEIETTEEKYREFTVPRFKLYNRLFWQIIGTYGISKYKKTRKRDVILINCTASLQLEILAKFQFFYTYFQKDIETFFLAFISKNELWSKTSKEPTEVTAEELLEHLKARQLAQKLQKYEYDTDKLKNEQLQLDI
;
A
#
# COMPACT_ATOMS: atom_id res chain seq x y z
N MET A 1 -18.46 13.93 -25.97
CA MET A 1 -17.18 13.34 -25.54
C MET A 1 -16.78 13.99 -24.23
N ASN A 2 -16.11 13.25 -23.35
CA ASN A 2 -15.26 13.74 -22.27
C ASN A 2 -15.79 13.81 -20.82
N ASP A 3 -17.09 13.76 -20.51
CA ASP A 3 -17.54 14.00 -19.12
C ASP A 3 -17.03 12.98 -18.09
N LYS A 4 -17.13 11.67 -18.38
CA LYS A 4 -16.63 10.62 -17.47
C LYS A 4 -15.12 10.60 -17.35
N LYS A 5 -14.41 10.84 -18.44
CA LYS A 5 -12.94 10.91 -18.46
C LYS A 5 -12.46 12.14 -17.68
N ILE A 6 -13.14 13.28 -17.85
CA ILE A 6 -12.91 14.50 -17.07
C ILE A 6 -13.20 14.24 -15.59
N GLU A 7 -14.28 13.54 -15.25
CA GLU A 7 -14.63 13.22 -13.86
C GLU A 7 -13.57 12.31 -13.22
N LEU A 8 -13.10 11.28 -13.93
CA LEU A 8 -12.02 10.42 -13.46
C LEU A 8 -10.72 11.22 -13.28
N LEU A 9 -10.36 12.06 -14.24
CA LEU A 9 -9.19 12.95 -14.12
C LEU A 9 -9.34 13.93 -12.94
N LYS A 10 -10.53 14.47 -12.69
CA LYS A 10 -10.82 15.33 -11.53
C LYS A 10 -10.66 14.55 -10.23
N LYS A 11 -11.20 13.33 -10.13
CA LYS A 11 -11.04 12.45 -8.96
C LYS A 11 -9.59 12.08 -8.71
N LEU A 12 -8.83 11.79 -9.77
CA LEU A 12 -7.39 11.51 -9.68
C LEU A 12 -6.60 12.73 -9.26
N LYS A 13 -6.95 13.90 -9.79
CA LYS A 13 -6.36 15.18 -9.40
C LYS A 13 -6.66 15.47 -7.93
N GLU A 14 -7.89 15.29 -7.47
CA GLU A 14 -8.28 15.49 -6.06
C GLU A 14 -7.57 14.50 -5.13
N LEU A 15 -7.47 13.22 -5.51
CA LEU A 15 -6.70 12.21 -4.78
C LEU A 15 -5.23 12.60 -4.68
N SER A 16 -4.68 13.12 -5.78
CA SER A 16 -3.31 13.61 -5.81
C SER A 16 -3.17 14.85 -4.93
N GLU A 17 -4.09 15.83 -5.00
CA GLU A 17 -4.11 17.11 -4.23
C GLU A 17 -4.31 16.95 -2.72
N ARG A 18 -4.82 15.81 -2.26
CA ARG A 18 -4.81 15.45 -0.83
C ARG A 18 -3.40 15.04 -0.36
N GLY A 19 -2.47 14.82 -1.28
CA GLY A 19 -1.03 14.79 -1.04
C GLY A 19 -0.44 16.21 -1.00
N VAL A 20 0.81 16.33 -0.57
CA VAL A 20 1.52 17.62 -0.55
C VAL A 20 2.49 17.67 -1.74
N GLY A 21 2.15 18.42 -2.79
CA GLY A 21 3.11 18.99 -3.75
C GLY A 21 2.90 18.66 -5.24
N GLY A 22 2.50 19.66 -6.04
CA GLY A 22 2.75 19.72 -7.50
C GLY A 22 1.93 18.79 -8.41
N GLU A 23 0.69 18.48 -8.03
CA GLU A 23 0.06 17.18 -8.31
C GLU A 23 -0.74 17.00 -9.61
N LYS A 24 -1.02 18.06 -10.38
CA LYS A 24 -1.82 17.94 -11.62
C LYS A 24 -1.11 17.16 -12.73
N GLU A 25 0.19 17.35 -12.91
CA GLU A 25 0.98 16.58 -13.88
C GLU A 25 1.14 15.12 -13.44
N ASN A 26 1.26 14.89 -12.14
CA ASN A 26 1.42 13.56 -11.57
C ASN A 26 0.16 12.71 -11.78
N ALA A 27 -1.03 13.28 -11.54
CA ALA A 27 -2.30 12.61 -11.81
C ALA A 27 -2.46 12.21 -13.28
N THR A 28 -2.07 13.08 -14.21
CA THR A 28 -2.14 12.82 -15.66
C THR A 28 -1.14 11.72 -16.08
N LYS A 29 0.09 11.78 -15.57
CA LYS A 29 1.11 10.73 -15.75
C LYS A 29 0.65 9.39 -15.16
N MET A 30 0.01 9.42 -13.99
CA MET A 30 -0.53 8.25 -13.31
C MET A 30 -1.65 7.58 -14.11
N LEU A 31 -2.63 8.36 -14.58
CA LEU A 31 -3.70 7.85 -15.45
C LEU A 31 -3.12 7.20 -16.70
N THR A 32 -2.20 7.90 -17.38
CA THR A 32 -1.58 7.42 -18.62
C THR A 32 -0.83 6.10 -18.39
N ARG A 33 -0.10 5.99 -17.27
CA ARG A 33 0.59 4.77 -16.86
C ARG A 33 -0.38 3.62 -16.59
N LEU A 34 -1.51 3.89 -15.93
CA LEU A 34 -2.52 2.88 -15.63
C LEU A 34 -3.26 2.41 -16.89
N GLN A 35 -3.64 3.32 -17.77
CA GLN A 35 -4.24 3.01 -19.07
C GLN A 35 -3.34 2.07 -19.89
N ARG A 36 -2.04 2.39 -19.99
CA ARG A 36 -1.06 1.52 -20.70
C ARG A 36 -0.87 0.16 -20.02
N LYS A 37 -0.82 0.13 -18.69
CA LYS A 37 -0.55 -1.11 -17.94
C LYS A 37 -1.71 -2.12 -18.02
N TYR A 38 -2.94 -1.64 -18.10
CA TYR A 38 -4.15 -2.46 -18.11
C TYR A 38 -4.88 -2.45 -19.46
N ASP A 39 -4.24 -1.92 -20.50
CA ASP A 39 -4.74 -1.83 -21.87
C ASP A 39 -6.16 -1.24 -21.97
N VAL A 40 -6.38 -0.13 -21.26
CA VAL A 40 -7.67 0.56 -21.22
C VAL A 40 -7.67 1.75 -22.17
N SER A 41 -8.48 1.68 -23.22
CA SER A 41 -8.65 2.78 -24.18
C SER A 41 -9.59 3.87 -23.65
N ASP A 42 -9.48 5.08 -24.21
CA ASP A 42 -10.38 6.20 -23.87
C ASP A 42 -11.84 5.90 -24.18
N ILE A 43 -12.10 5.14 -25.24
CA ILE A 43 -13.45 4.73 -25.64
C ILE A 43 -14.05 3.83 -24.55
N GLU A 44 -13.28 2.86 -24.03
CA GLU A 44 -13.75 1.97 -22.96
C GLU A 44 -14.07 2.69 -21.65
N ILE A 45 -13.41 3.82 -21.38
CA ILE A 45 -13.69 4.64 -20.18
C ILE A 45 -15.04 5.34 -20.30
N GLU A 46 -15.43 5.73 -21.52
CA GLU A 46 -16.70 6.39 -21.77
C GLU A 46 -17.88 5.41 -21.74
N THR A 47 -17.65 4.13 -22.10
CA THR A 47 -18.65 3.08 -22.08
C THR A 47 -19.09 2.72 -20.65
N THR A 48 -20.34 2.30 -20.48
CA THR A 48 -20.86 1.68 -19.23
C THR A 48 -20.80 0.15 -19.25
N GLU A 49 -20.14 -0.43 -20.26
CA GLU A 49 -20.05 -1.88 -20.40
C GLU A 49 -19.21 -2.48 -19.26
N GLU A 50 -19.80 -3.42 -18.54
CA GLU A 50 -19.10 -4.20 -17.52
C GLU A 50 -18.40 -5.40 -18.17
N LYS A 51 -17.12 -5.55 -17.88
CA LYS A 51 -16.32 -6.70 -18.30
C LYS A 51 -15.59 -7.28 -17.10
N TYR A 52 -15.26 -8.56 -17.19
CA TYR A 52 -14.34 -9.18 -16.26
C TYR A 52 -12.94 -8.59 -16.44
N ARG A 53 -12.50 -7.83 -15.44
CA ARG A 53 -11.20 -7.15 -15.43
C ARG A 53 -10.32 -7.70 -14.32
N GLU A 54 -9.06 -7.93 -14.65
CA GLU A 54 -8.09 -8.55 -13.76
C GLU A 54 -7.34 -7.50 -12.93
N PHE A 55 -7.24 -7.78 -11.64
CA PHE A 55 -6.44 -7.03 -10.67
C PHE A 55 -5.37 -7.94 -10.10
N THR A 56 -4.14 -7.44 -10.05
CA THR A 56 -3.00 -8.15 -9.49
C THR A 56 -2.48 -7.41 -8.27
N VAL A 57 -2.43 -8.09 -7.12
CA VAL A 57 -1.99 -7.53 -5.84
C VAL A 57 -0.77 -8.31 -5.31
N PRO A 58 0.27 -7.66 -4.77
CA PRO A 58 1.39 -8.35 -4.13
C PRO A 58 0.91 -9.21 -2.97
N ARG A 59 1.43 -10.44 -2.86
CA ARG A 59 1.05 -11.38 -1.80
C ARG A 59 1.71 -11.04 -0.47
N PHE A 60 1.25 -9.95 0.14
CA PHE A 60 1.61 -9.53 1.49
C PHE A 60 0.32 -9.25 2.26
N LYS A 61 0.20 -9.80 3.47
CA LYS A 61 -1.05 -9.82 4.24
C LYS A 61 -1.68 -8.42 4.37
N LEU A 62 -0.86 -7.41 4.66
CA LEU A 62 -1.35 -6.04 4.84
C LEU A 62 -1.73 -5.36 3.51
N TYR A 63 -0.99 -5.60 2.42
CA TYR A 63 -1.30 -5.02 1.10
C TYR A 63 -2.57 -5.63 0.51
N ASN A 64 -2.73 -6.95 0.65
CA ASN A 64 -3.99 -7.60 0.30
C ASN A 64 -5.14 -7.01 1.11
N ARG A 65 -4.99 -6.83 2.43
CA ARG A 65 -6.04 -6.23 3.27
C ARG A 65 -6.38 -4.80 2.86
N LEU A 66 -5.39 -4.00 2.50
CA LEU A 66 -5.58 -2.66 1.95
C LEU A 66 -6.40 -2.72 0.65
N PHE A 67 -6.03 -3.61 -0.27
CA PHE A 67 -6.78 -3.80 -1.52
C PHE A 67 -8.24 -4.20 -1.26
N TRP A 68 -8.46 -5.17 -0.37
CA TRP A 68 -9.80 -5.61 0.05
C TRP A 68 -10.63 -4.45 0.63
N GLN A 69 -10.03 -3.55 1.40
CA GLN A 69 -10.72 -2.39 1.94
C GLN A 69 -11.12 -1.37 0.86
N ILE A 70 -10.34 -1.28 -0.23
CA ILE A 70 -10.61 -0.36 -1.34
C ILE A 70 -11.69 -0.90 -2.26
N ILE A 71 -11.68 -2.21 -2.54
CA ILE A 71 -12.72 -2.83 -3.38
C ILE A 71 -14.03 -3.09 -2.61
N GLY A 72 -14.00 -3.13 -1.28
CA GLY A 72 -15.20 -3.41 -0.49
C GLY A 72 -15.92 -4.68 -0.95
N THR A 73 -17.21 -4.55 -1.32
CA THR A 73 -18.10 -5.64 -1.72
C THR A 73 -18.36 -5.71 -3.23
N TYR A 74 -17.57 -5.05 -4.08
CA TYR A 74 -17.79 -5.10 -5.54
C TYR A 74 -17.80 -6.55 -6.05
N GLY A 75 -18.71 -6.89 -6.97
CA GLY A 75 -19.03 -8.23 -7.42
C GLY A 75 -17.83 -9.06 -7.92
N ILE A 76 -17.20 -9.77 -6.99
CA ILE A 76 -16.02 -10.61 -7.23
C ILE A 76 -16.47 -11.88 -7.93
N SER A 77 -15.89 -12.14 -9.10
CA SER A 77 -16.25 -13.31 -9.89
C SER A 77 -15.27 -14.45 -9.72
N LYS A 78 -13.97 -14.17 -9.64
CA LYS A 78 -12.94 -15.19 -9.44
C LYS A 78 -11.78 -14.66 -8.60
N TYR A 79 -11.17 -15.57 -7.85
CA TYR A 79 -9.97 -15.31 -7.07
C TYR A 79 -9.00 -16.47 -7.24
N LYS A 80 -7.78 -16.16 -7.67
CA LYS A 80 -6.70 -17.12 -7.85
C LYS A 80 -5.47 -16.69 -7.05
N LYS A 81 -5.00 -17.60 -6.20
CA LYS A 81 -3.75 -17.43 -5.46
C LYS A 81 -2.58 -17.92 -6.32
N THR A 82 -1.52 -17.13 -6.41
CA THR A 82 -0.23 -17.59 -6.96
C THR A 82 0.85 -17.50 -5.89
N ARG A 83 2.07 -17.96 -6.19
CA ARG A 83 3.19 -17.93 -5.22
C ARG A 83 3.56 -16.49 -4.81
N LYS A 84 3.51 -15.53 -5.73
CA LYS A 84 4.00 -14.15 -5.50
C LYS A 84 2.87 -13.12 -5.41
N ARG A 85 1.70 -13.42 -5.97
CA ARG A 85 0.63 -12.45 -6.19
C ARG A 85 -0.74 -13.08 -6.05
N ASP A 86 -1.71 -12.25 -5.74
CA ASP A 86 -3.11 -12.61 -5.79
C ASP A 86 -3.73 -11.98 -7.04
N VAL A 87 -4.48 -12.80 -7.78
CA VAL A 87 -5.17 -12.41 -9.00
C VAL A 87 -6.66 -12.43 -8.73
N ILE A 88 -7.30 -11.27 -8.86
CA ILE A 88 -8.70 -11.04 -8.53
C ILE A 88 -9.40 -10.58 -9.81
N LEU A 89 -10.51 -11.23 -10.15
CA LEU A 89 -11.34 -10.89 -11.31
C LEU A 89 -12.63 -10.27 -10.80
N ILE A 90 -12.93 -9.05 -11.27
CA ILE A 90 -14.12 -8.29 -10.89
C ILE A 90 -14.86 -7.91 -12.16
N ASN A 91 -16.18 -8.07 -12.16
CA ASN A 91 -17.00 -7.54 -13.25
C ASN A 91 -17.20 -6.04 -13.03
N CYS A 92 -16.57 -5.20 -13.84
CA CYS A 92 -16.65 -3.75 -13.67
C CYS A 92 -16.42 -2.99 -14.98
N THR A 93 -16.82 -1.72 -14.97
CA THR A 93 -16.51 -0.78 -16.06
C THR A 93 -15.03 -0.41 -16.08
N ALA A 94 -14.53 0.05 -17.23
CA ALA A 94 -13.12 0.46 -17.35
C ALA A 94 -12.78 1.66 -16.46
N SER A 95 -13.74 2.59 -16.32
CA SER A 95 -13.62 3.75 -15.44
C SER A 95 -13.46 3.32 -13.97
N LEU A 96 -14.29 2.38 -13.50
CA LEU A 96 -14.19 1.85 -12.14
C LEU A 96 -12.88 1.08 -11.91
N GLN A 97 -12.42 0.32 -12.90
CA GLN A 97 -11.12 -0.36 -12.83
C GLN A 97 -9.99 0.64 -12.58
N LEU A 98 -9.94 1.72 -13.37
CA LEU A 98 -8.92 2.76 -13.21
C LEU A 98 -9.02 3.47 -11.86
N GLU A 99 -10.23 3.75 -11.38
CA GLU A 99 -10.44 4.39 -10.08
C GLU A 99 -9.90 3.52 -8.94
N ILE A 100 -10.23 2.23 -8.92
CA ILE A 100 -9.75 1.27 -7.92
C ILE A 100 -8.22 1.19 -7.95
N LEU A 101 -7.64 1.04 -9.14
CA LEU A 101 -6.20 0.92 -9.32
C LEU A 101 -5.45 2.18 -8.88
N ALA A 102 -6.00 3.36 -9.17
CA ALA A 102 -5.39 4.60 -8.74
C ALA A 102 -5.45 4.79 -7.23
N LYS A 103 -6.61 4.54 -6.61
CA LYS A 103 -6.76 4.55 -5.15
C LYS A 103 -5.77 3.59 -4.50
N PHE A 104 -5.69 2.36 -5.00
CA PHE A 104 -4.77 1.36 -4.46
C PHE A 104 -3.32 1.82 -4.60
N GLN A 105 -2.90 2.27 -5.78
CA GLN A 105 -1.52 2.71 -5.99
C GLN A 105 -1.14 3.91 -5.11
N PHE A 106 -2.07 4.86 -4.91
CA PHE A 106 -1.86 6.01 -4.03
C PHE A 106 -1.63 5.56 -2.59
N PHE A 107 -2.61 4.86 -2.00
CA PHE A 107 -2.51 4.43 -0.61
C PHE A 107 -1.38 3.42 -0.40
N TYR A 108 -1.10 2.55 -1.37
CA TYR A 108 0.00 1.61 -1.30
C TYR A 108 1.34 2.31 -1.07
N THR A 109 1.63 3.40 -1.78
CA THR A 109 2.89 4.14 -1.63
C THR A 109 3.03 4.77 -0.25
N TYR A 110 1.99 5.43 0.28
CA TYR A 110 2.05 6.01 1.63
C TYR A 110 2.08 4.93 2.71
N PHE A 111 1.28 3.88 2.55
CA PHE A 111 1.23 2.79 3.50
C PHE A 111 2.57 2.04 3.62
N GLN A 112 3.34 1.92 2.53
CA GLN A 112 4.70 1.40 2.59
C GLN A 112 5.60 2.26 3.48
N LYS A 113 5.60 3.59 3.29
CA LYS A 113 6.38 4.52 4.12
C LYS A 113 5.97 4.47 5.59
N ASP A 114 4.67 4.37 5.85
CA ASP A 114 4.14 4.27 7.22
C ASP A 114 4.55 2.94 7.88
N ILE A 115 4.54 1.83 7.15
CA ILE A 115 5.03 0.54 7.65
C ILE A 115 6.53 0.60 7.95
N GLU A 116 7.33 1.21 7.09
CA GLU A 116 8.78 1.38 7.31
C GLU A 116 9.06 2.24 8.56
N THR A 117 8.33 3.35 8.71
CA THR A 117 8.41 4.20 9.90
C THR A 117 8.01 3.44 11.17
N PHE A 118 6.92 2.66 11.11
CA PHE A 118 6.48 1.80 12.21
C PHE A 118 7.53 0.74 12.55
N PHE A 119 8.16 0.14 11.55
CA PHE A 119 9.20 -0.87 11.73
C PHE A 119 10.42 -0.29 12.45
N LEU A 120 10.88 0.90 12.05
CA LEU A 120 11.95 1.63 12.73
C LEU A 120 11.58 1.94 14.19
N ALA A 121 10.33 2.38 14.42
CA ALA A 121 9.83 2.64 15.77
C ALA A 121 9.85 1.37 16.64
N PHE A 122 9.44 0.23 16.07
CA PHE A 122 9.42 -1.06 16.75
C PHE A 122 10.83 -1.55 17.11
N ILE A 123 11.78 -1.47 16.18
CA ILE A 123 13.20 -1.79 16.45
C ILE A 123 13.73 -0.90 17.57
N SER A 124 13.49 0.41 17.48
CA SER A 124 13.97 1.36 18.49
C SER A 124 13.37 1.10 19.87
N LYS A 125 12.08 0.74 19.96
CA LYS A 125 11.43 0.47 21.24
C LYS A 125 11.96 -0.78 21.93
N ASN A 126 12.32 -1.79 21.15
CA ASN A 126 12.80 -3.08 21.64
C ASN A 126 14.34 -3.21 21.61
N GLU A 127 15.06 -2.12 21.35
CA GLU A 127 16.53 -2.06 21.39
C GLU A 127 17.21 -3.12 20.51
N LEU A 128 16.60 -3.45 19.35
CA LEU A 128 17.07 -4.51 18.45
C LEU A 128 18.25 -4.09 17.53
N TRP A 129 18.89 -2.96 17.79
CA TRP A 129 19.99 -2.45 16.98
C TRP A 129 21.26 -3.28 17.16
N SER A 130 22.04 -3.44 16.09
CA SER A 130 23.35 -4.08 16.19
C SER A 130 24.29 -3.24 17.06
N LYS A 131 25.06 -3.89 17.94
CA LYS A 131 26.09 -3.22 18.76
C LYS A 131 27.29 -2.71 17.94
N THR A 132 27.39 -3.12 16.67
CA THR A 132 28.44 -2.66 15.76
C THR A 132 28.18 -1.22 15.35
N SER A 133 29.09 -0.31 15.70
CA SER A 133 29.01 1.07 15.25
C SER A 133 29.35 1.14 13.77
N LYS A 134 28.38 1.56 12.94
CA LYS A 134 28.67 2.06 11.60
C LYS A 134 29.11 3.51 11.72
N GLU A 135 29.94 3.96 10.78
CA GLU A 135 30.30 5.38 10.71
C GLU A 135 29.02 6.22 10.55
N PRO A 136 28.94 7.37 11.22
CA PRO A 136 27.78 8.25 11.10
C PRO A 136 27.63 8.67 9.64
N THR A 137 26.51 8.30 9.03
CA THR A 137 26.15 8.77 7.68
C THR A 137 25.42 10.10 7.81
N GLU A 138 25.66 11.03 6.90
CA GLU A 138 24.90 12.28 6.85
C GLU A 138 23.42 11.98 6.60
N VAL A 139 22.56 12.49 7.48
CA VAL A 139 21.11 12.27 7.43
C VAL A 139 20.47 13.46 6.73
N THR A 140 19.66 13.19 5.70
CA THR A 140 18.90 14.23 5.00
C THR A 140 17.77 14.78 5.87
N ALA A 141 17.25 15.97 5.55
CA ALA A 141 16.15 16.58 6.29
C ALA A 141 14.87 15.72 6.28
N GLU A 142 14.63 14.98 5.19
CA GLU A 142 13.48 14.06 5.06
C GLU A 142 13.64 12.84 5.97
N GLU A 143 14.80 12.21 5.96
CA GLU A 143 15.11 11.07 6.84
C GLU A 143 15.06 11.47 8.31
N LEU A 144 15.54 12.67 8.65
CA LEU A 144 15.43 13.19 10.02
C LEU A 144 13.97 13.30 10.47
N LEU A 145 13.07 13.79 9.59
CA LEU A 145 11.65 13.88 9.89
C LEU A 145 11.03 12.48 10.11
N GLU A 146 11.41 11.50 9.29
CA GLU A 146 10.97 10.11 9.44
C GLU A 146 11.45 9.51 10.76
N HIS A 147 12.70 9.75 11.15
CA HIS A 147 13.24 9.33 12.44
C HIS A 147 12.49 9.96 13.63
N LEU A 148 12.14 11.25 13.54
CA LEU A 148 11.35 11.92 14.57
C LEU A 148 9.94 11.31 14.69
N LYS A 149 9.27 11.03 13.56
CA LYS A 149 7.97 10.34 13.55
C LYS A 149 8.08 8.94 14.17
N ALA A 150 9.09 8.17 13.78
CA ALA A 150 9.34 6.85 14.33
C ALA A 150 9.57 6.91 15.86
N ARG A 151 10.32 7.90 16.35
CA ARG A 151 10.54 8.12 17.79
C ARG A 151 9.24 8.39 18.55
N GLN A 152 8.36 9.23 18.00
CA GLN A 152 7.04 9.50 18.61
C GLN A 152 6.16 8.24 18.63
N LEU A 153 6.16 7.45 17.56
CA LEU A 153 5.45 6.18 17.51
C LEU A 153 6.00 5.19 18.55
N ALA A 154 7.33 5.07 18.65
CA ALA A 154 8.00 4.16 19.59
C ALA A 154 7.61 4.41 21.05
N GLN A 155 7.38 5.66 21.43
CA GLN A 155 6.91 6.01 22.78
C GLN A 155 5.57 5.32 23.10
N LYS A 156 4.67 5.23 22.11
CA LYS A 156 3.33 4.62 22.25
C LYS A 156 3.32 3.09 22.13
N LEU A 157 4.40 2.50 21.61
CA LEU A 157 4.51 1.04 21.51
C LEU A 157 4.80 0.41 22.86
N GLN A 158 4.35 -0.84 23.04
CA GLN A 158 4.75 -1.67 24.16
C GLN A 158 6.20 -2.14 23.97
N LYS A 159 6.98 -2.18 25.05
CA LYS A 159 8.30 -2.84 25.08
C LYS A 159 8.09 -4.31 25.37
N TYR A 160 8.73 -5.16 24.59
CA TYR A 160 8.69 -6.61 24.78
C TYR A 160 10.07 -7.07 25.26
N GLU A 161 10.06 -7.94 26.26
CA GLU A 161 11.27 -8.55 26.78
C GLU A 161 11.40 -9.95 26.20
N TYR A 162 12.59 -10.27 25.68
CA TYR A 162 12.91 -11.60 25.20
C TYR A 162 13.66 -12.35 26.30
N ASP A 163 12.92 -13.15 27.08
CA ASP A 163 13.46 -13.95 28.18
C ASP A 163 13.73 -15.39 27.69
N THR A 164 15.01 -15.74 27.59
CA THR A 164 15.46 -17.06 27.13
C THR A 164 15.15 -18.18 28.12
N ASP A 165 14.92 -17.88 29.39
CA ASP A 165 14.69 -18.89 30.43
C ASP A 165 13.20 -19.25 30.54
N LYS A 166 12.29 -18.31 30.25
CA LYS A 166 10.85 -18.62 30.06
C LYS A 166 10.58 -19.52 28.85
N LEU A 167 11.29 -19.29 27.74
CA LEU A 167 11.12 -20.08 26.51
C LEU A 167 11.49 -21.56 26.70
N LYS A 168 12.51 -21.88 27.50
CA LYS A 168 12.90 -23.26 27.82
C LYS A 168 11.82 -23.99 28.62
N ASN A 169 11.15 -23.29 29.53
CA ASN A 169 10.09 -23.87 30.36
C ASN A 169 8.77 -24.07 29.58
N GLU A 170 8.46 -23.19 28.62
CA GLU A 170 7.29 -23.36 27.74
C GLU A 170 7.49 -24.44 26.67
N GLN A 171 8.71 -24.59 26.14
CA GLN A 171 9.05 -25.69 25.22
C GLN A 171 8.96 -27.06 25.92
N LEU A 172 9.36 -27.16 27.20
CA LEU A 172 9.21 -28.40 27.97
C LEU A 172 7.74 -28.79 28.23
N GLN A 173 6.80 -27.84 28.18
CA GLN A 173 5.37 -28.10 28.41
C GLN A 173 4.59 -28.47 27.14
N LEU A 174 5.16 -28.25 25.96
CA LEU A 174 4.55 -28.60 24.67
C LEU A 174 4.98 -29.99 24.14
N ASP A 175 5.97 -30.62 24.79
CA ASP A 175 6.52 -31.94 24.45
C ASP A 175 5.95 -33.10 25.31
N ILE A 176 4.75 -32.94 25.89
CA ILE A 176 3.97 -34.00 26.58
C ILE A 176 2.66 -34.25 25.81
#